data_AF-A0A973KR05-F1
#
_entry.id   AF-A0A973KR05-F1
#
_cell.length_a   1.000
_cell.length_b   1.000
_cell.length_c   1.000
_cell.angle_alpha   90.00
_cell.angle_beta   90.00
_cell.angle_gamma   90.00
#
_symmetry.space_group_name_H-M   'P 1'
#
loop_
_entity.id
_entity.type
_entity.pdbx_description
1 polymer ?
#
loop_
_entity_poly.entity_id
_entity_poly.type
_entity_poly.pdbx_seq_one_letter_code
_entity_poly.pdbx_strand_id
1 'polypeptide(L)'
;MSGDQDRDHSLDPGLDHDLDLAVRLLAGTPTHEGRDPLLLRRWAEAAEEFGRRMTPDPAPVRVVERDGGLAAGLLARYRSRPPVVEVYVDTLDRAERLIAQRGWRHWFPEGSVRAAALAHEQAHAWLHHAHVRAEFKRALGHTALRLGRRRLYAHVAGADELAAHAYARAACGLGRSPLLLTEALAAACSENQRCPKARSDRWVS
;
A
#
# COMPACT_ATOMS: atom_id res chain seq x y z
N MET A 1 -35.55 1.29 31.69
CA MET A 1 -34.92 -0.04 31.70
C MET A 1 -34.93 -0.51 30.25
N SER A 2 -33.83 -0.25 29.54
CA SER A 2 -32.83 -1.25 29.11
C SER A 2 -33.42 -2.16 28.03
N GLY A 3 -33.13 -1.91 26.76
CA GLY A 3 -31.99 -2.53 26.05
C GLY A 3 -32.65 -3.47 25.01
N ASP A 4 -32.28 -3.52 23.74
CA ASP A 4 -30.96 -3.69 23.19
C ASP A 4 -31.09 -3.30 21.71
N GLN A 5 -30.43 -2.23 21.27
CA GLN A 5 -30.33 -1.94 19.84
C GLN A 5 -29.08 -2.65 19.36
N ASP A 6 -29.31 -3.78 18.69
CA ASP A 6 -28.36 -4.42 17.78
C ASP A 6 -27.70 -3.35 16.94
N ARG A 7 -26.47 -3.00 17.31
CA ARG A 7 -25.57 -2.30 16.42
C ARG A 7 -25.14 -3.31 15.39
N ASP A 8 -25.93 -3.42 14.34
CA ASP A 8 -25.50 -3.96 13.07
C ASP A 8 -24.30 -3.11 12.61
N HIS A 9 -23.10 -3.58 12.96
CA HIS A 9 -21.86 -3.14 12.35
C HIS A 9 -21.89 -3.66 10.92
N SER A 10 -22.67 -2.99 10.06
CA SER A 10 -22.55 -3.13 8.63
C SER A 10 -21.12 -2.71 8.30
N LEU A 11 -20.22 -3.69 8.23
CA LEU A 11 -18.89 -3.54 7.69
C LEU A 11 -19.08 -2.94 6.30
N ASP A 12 -18.53 -1.75 6.07
CA ASP A 12 -18.49 -1.14 4.75
C ASP A 12 -17.94 -2.20 3.79
N PRO A 13 -18.72 -2.67 2.78
CA PRO A 13 -18.28 -3.71 1.85
C PRO A 13 -16.96 -3.33 1.16
N GLY A 14 -16.66 -2.03 1.14
CA GLY A 14 -15.38 -1.55 0.65
C GLY A 14 -14.20 -1.89 1.56
N LEU A 15 -14.35 -1.81 2.88
CA LEU A 15 -13.29 -2.17 3.83
C LEU A 15 -12.96 -3.66 3.78
N ASP A 16 -13.96 -4.52 3.65
CA ASP A 16 -13.73 -5.97 3.51
C ASP A 16 -12.90 -6.28 2.26
N HIS A 17 -13.16 -5.59 1.15
CA HIS A 17 -12.37 -5.76 -0.06
C HIS A 17 -10.94 -5.19 0.05
N ASP A 18 -10.71 -4.12 0.82
CA ASP A 18 -9.36 -3.60 1.08
C ASP A 18 -8.56 -4.59 1.94
N LEU A 19 -9.19 -5.19 2.93
CA LEU A 19 -8.57 -6.21 3.77
C LEU A 19 -8.27 -7.49 2.99
N ASP A 20 -9.16 -7.92 2.09
CA ASP A 20 -8.90 -9.06 1.21
C ASP A 20 -7.68 -8.81 0.31
N LEU A 21 -7.55 -7.61 -0.25
CA LEU A 21 -6.36 -7.18 -1.00
C LEU A 21 -5.10 -7.25 -0.14
N ALA A 22 -5.18 -6.77 1.10
CA ALA A 22 -4.06 -6.80 2.04
C ALA A 22 -3.62 -8.23 2.38
N VAL A 23 -4.58 -9.14 2.61
CA VAL A 23 -4.30 -10.56 2.85
C VAL A 23 -3.69 -11.22 1.62
N ARG A 24 -4.19 -10.92 0.41
CA ARG A 24 -3.59 -11.42 -0.84
C ARG A 24 -2.14 -10.95 -1.00
N LEU A 25 -1.85 -9.69 -0.69
CA LEU A 25 -0.48 -9.17 -0.72
C LEU A 25 0.43 -9.95 0.23
N LEU A 26 0.01 -10.16 1.49
CA LEU A 26 0.82 -10.92 2.43
C LEU A 26 0.98 -12.38 2.00
N ALA A 27 -0.07 -13.03 1.49
CA ALA A 27 0.01 -14.40 1.01
C ALA A 27 0.95 -14.56 -0.20
N GLY A 28 1.04 -13.54 -1.07
CA GLY A 28 1.96 -13.49 -2.20
C GLY A 28 3.38 -13.05 -1.85
N THR A 29 3.65 -12.65 -0.60
CA THR A 29 4.98 -12.21 -0.17
C THR A 29 5.87 -13.44 0.06
N PRO A 30 7.07 -13.51 -0.56
CA PRO A 30 8.02 -14.57 -0.28
C PRO A 30 8.28 -14.70 1.22
N THR A 31 8.41 -15.92 1.75
CA THR A 31 8.47 -16.30 3.18
C THR A 31 7.13 -16.55 3.89
N HIS A 32 6.01 -16.29 3.23
CA HIS A 32 4.67 -16.58 3.75
C HIS A 32 4.02 -17.82 3.13
N GLU A 33 4.77 -18.61 2.36
CA GLU A 33 4.27 -19.83 1.72
C GLU A 33 3.68 -20.79 2.76
N GLY A 34 2.41 -21.17 2.58
CA GLY A 34 1.71 -22.10 3.46
C GLY A 34 1.35 -21.54 4.86
N ARG A 35 1.48 -20.22 5.09
CA ARG A 35 1.00 -19.60 6.33
C ARG A 35 -0.51 -19.70 6.46
N ASP A 36 -0.97 -19.86 7.70
CA ASP A 36 -2.40 -19.83 8.05
C ASP A 36 -3.07 -18.53 7.58
N PRO A 37 -4.11 -18.59 6.73
CA PRO A 37 -4.83 -17.41 6.25
C PRO A 37 -5.38 -16.52 7.38
N LEU A 38 -5.80 -17.10 8.52
CA LEU A 38 -6.28 -16.32 9.65
C LEU A 38 -5.15 -15.53 10.32
N LEU A 39 -3.93 -16.07 10.32
CA LEU A 39 -2.75 -15.35 10.80
C LEU A 39 -2.41 -14.17 9.87
N LEU A 40 -2.46 -14.38 8.56
CA LEU A 40 -2.24 -13.32 7.58
C LEU A 40 -3.28 -12.20 7.73
N ARG A 41 -4.56 -12.55 7.93
CA ARG A 41 -5.62 -11.57 8.20
C ARG A 41 -5.34 -10.74 9.45
N ARG A 42 -4.97 -11.37 10.56
CA ARG A 42 -4.61 -10.64 11.80
C ARG A 42 -3.43 -9.69 11.60
N TRP A 43 -2.42 -10.10 10.83
CA TRP A 43 -1.29 -9.22 10.50
C TRP A 43 -1.70 -8.06 9.60
N ALA A 44 -2.56 -8.31 8.61
CA ALA A 44 -3.10 -7.26 7.76
C ALA A 44 -3.90 -6.24 8.56
N GLU A 45 -4.84 -6.68 9.41
CA GLU A 45 -5.63 -5.82 10.30
C GLU A 45 -4.73 -4.99 11.22
N ALA A 46 -3.73 -5.62 11.85
CA ALA A 46 -2.79 -4.93 12.74
C ALA A 46 -1.92 -3.92 11.98
N ALA A 47 -1.52 -4.23 10.75
CA ALA A 47 -0.72 -3.34 9.91
C ALA A 47 -1.53 -2.12 9.46
N GLU A 48 -2.76 -2.34 8.97
CA GLU A 48 -3.66 -1.27 8.58
C GLU A 48 -3.98 -0.36 9.77
N GLU A 49 -4.32 -0.94 10.91
CA GLU A 49 -4.63 -0.17 12.12
C GLU A 49 -3.44 0.66 12.59
N PHE A 50 -2.23 0.11 12.52
CA PHE A 50 -1.01 0.87 12.81
C PHE A 50 -0.83 2.03 11.82
N GLY A 51 -0.99 1.76 10.52
CA GLY A 51 -0.94 2.74 9.44
C GLY A 51 -1.90 3.92 9.63
N ARG A 52 -3.17 3.65 9.96
CA ARG A 52 -4.19 4.69 10.16
C ARG A 52 -3.87 5.65 11.31
N ARG A 53 -3.14 5.20 12.33
CA ARG A 53 -2.80 6.00 13.52
C ARG A 53 -1.42 6.64 13.42
N MET A 54 -0.66 6.40 12.35
CA MET A 54 0.66 7.02 12.21
C MET A 54 0.53 8.54 12.16
N THR A 55 1.48 9.20 12.81
CA THR A 55 1.59 10.67 12.86
C THR A 55 3.05 11.05 12.59
N PRO A 56 3.56 10.78 11.37
CA PRO A 56 4.94 11.10 11.05
C PRO A 56 5.16 12.61 11.10
N ASP A 57 6.30 13.03 11.64
CA ASP A 57 6.68 14.44 11.62
C ASP A 57 6.83 14.92 10.17
N PRO A 58 6.27 16.09 9.80
CA PRO A 58 6.43 16.64 8.47
C PRO A 58 7.89 17.05 8.28
N ALA A 59 8.64 16.26 7.51
CA ALA A 59 10.00 16.57 7.13
C ALA A 59 10.03 17.14 5.70
N PRO A 60 10.64 18.32 5.47
CA PRO A 60 10.80 18.83 4.11
C PRO A 60 11.75 17.91 3.34
N VAL A 61 11.20 17.05 2.49
CA VAL A 61 11.96 16.23 1.55
C VAL A 61 11.92 16.88 0.18
N ARG A 62 13.05 16.91 -0.52
CA ARG A 62 13.08 17.34 -1.91
C ARG A 62 12.29 16.33 -2.74
N VAL A 63 11.36 16.80 -3.56
CA VAL A 63 10.62 15.97 -4.52
C VAL A 63 11.16 16.23 -5.92
N VAL A 64 11.43 15.17 -6.69
CA VAL A 64 11.87 15.27 -8.08
C VAL A 64 11.03 14.36 -8.96
N GLU A 65 10.73 14.82 -10.16
CA GLU A 65 9.97 14.05 -11.14
C GLU A 65 10.91 13.21 -12.01
N ARG A 66 10.46 12.00 -12.34
CA ARG A 66 11.17 11.00 -13.13
C ARG A 66 10.19 10.26 -14.03
N ASP A 67 10.70 9.66 -15.08
CA ASP A 67 9.99 8.67 -15.91
C ASP A 67 10.48 7.26 -15.62
N GLY A 68 9.86 6.26 -16.24
CA GLY A 68 10.25 4.85 -16.16
C GLY A 68 9.65 4.13 -14.96
N GLY A 69 8.74 4.76 -14.21
CA GLY A 69 8.08 4.11 -13.10
C GLY A 69 7.19 2.97 -13.54
N LEU A 70 6.62 3.01 -14.74
CA LEU A 70 5.80 1.93 -15.27
C LEU A 70 6.61 0.64 -15.45
N ALA A 71 7.85 0.75 -15.92
CA ALA A 71 8.75 -0.39 -16.07
C ALA A 71 9.23 -0.91 -14.70
N ALA A 72 9.37 -0.01 -13.72
CA ALA A 72 9.79 -0.35 -12.37
C ALA A 72 8.65 -0.81 -11.45
N GLY A 73 7.39 -0.59 -11.85
CA GLY A 73 6.21 -0.80 -11.00
C GLY A 73 6.11 0.19 -9.83
N LEU A 74 6.63 1.41 -9.98
CA LEU A 74 6.74 2.41 -8.90
C LEU A 74 5.93 3.68 -9.22
N LEU A 75 5.20 4.18 -8.22
CA LEU A 75 4.62 5.53 -8.25
C LEU A 75 5.58 6.57 -7.68
N ALA A 76 6.28 6.21 -6.61
CA ALA A 76 7.31 7.03 -5.98
C ALA A 76 8.39 6.12 -5.40
N ARG A 77 9.50 6.75 -4.97
CA ARG A 77 10.58 6.08 -4.24
C ARG A 77 11.37 7.08 -3.42
N TYR A 78 11.55 6.79 -2.13
CA TYR A 78 12.48 7.49 -1.28
C TYR A 78 13.94 7.05 -1.50
N ARG A 79 14.84 8.02 -1.54
CA ARG A 79 16.30 7.84 -1.56
C ARG A 79 16.87 8.55 -0.35
N SER A 80 17.73 7.88 0.41
CA SER A 80 18.24 8.40 1.68
C SER A 80 19.51 9.26 1.57
N ARG A 81 20.22 9.23 0.43
CA ARG A 81 21.52 9.92 0.25
C ARG A 81 21.69 10.47 -1.18
N PRO A 82 21.44 11.77 -1.43
CA PRO A 82 20.76 12.72 -0.53
C PRO A 82 19.27 12.36 -0.31
N PRO A 83 18.62 12.87 0.75
CA PRO A 83 17.19 12.64 1.00
C PRO A 83 16.35 13.27 -0.11
N VAL A 84 15.76 12.43 -0.97
CA VAL A 84 14.88 12.86 -2.08
C VAL A 84 13.78 11.83 -2.29
N VAL A 85 12.57 12.30 -2.59
CA VAL A 85 11.49 11.46 -3.11
C VAL A 85 11.42 11.65 -4.61
N GLU A 86 11.66 10.57 -5.34
CA GLU A 86 11.44 10.50 -6.78
C GLU A 86 9.97 10.13 -7.02
N VAL A 87 9.28 10.92 -7.82
CA VAL A 87 7.89 10.65 -8.23
C VAL A 87 7.90 10.32 -9.72
N TYR A 88 7.28 9.21 -10.09
CA TYR A 88 7.27 8.71 -11.45
C TYR A 88 6.04 9.18 -12.21
N VAL A 89 6.19 10.22 -13.02
CA VAL A 89 5.06 10.92 -13.67
C VAL A 89 4.34 10.04 -14.67
N ASP A 90 5.05 9.15 -15.37
CA ASP A 90 4.47 8.18 -16.29
C ASP A 90 3.51 7.20 -15.59
N THR A 91 3.86 6.74 -14.38
CA THR A 91 2.99 5.88 -13.58
C THR A 91 1.81 6.67 -13.00
N LEU A 92 2.05 7.89 -12.51
CA LEU A 92 0.97 8.74 -11.99
C LEU A 92 -0.09 9.03 -13.05
N ASP A 93 0.35 9.43 -14.24
CA ASP A 93 -0.53 9.68 -15.38
C ASP A 93 -1.32 8.43 -15.77
N ARG A 94 -0.69 7.26 -15.73
CA ARG A 94 -1.37 5.98 -16.00
C ARG A 94 -2.41 5.66 -14.93
N ALA A 95 -2.10 5.90 -13.66
CA ALA A 95 -3.01 5.74 -12.53
C ALA A 95 -4.23 6.65 -12.67
N GLU A 96 -4.02 7.94 -12.93
CA GLU A 96 -5.10 8.93 -13.10
C GLU A 96 -6.04 8.52 -14.24
N ARG A 97 -5.49 8.07 -15.38
CA ARG A 97 -6.29 7.53 -16.48
C ARG A 97 -7.05 6.26 -16.08
N LEU A 98 -6.42 5.36 -15.32
CA LEU A 98 -7.05 4.13 -14.87
C LEU A 98 -8.23 4.41 -13.93
N ILE A 99 -8.06 5.34 -12.98
CA ILE A 99 -9.11 5.78 -12.06
C ILE A 99 -10.31 6.32 -12.85
N ALA A 100 -10.06 7.17 -13.85
CA ALA A 100 -11.10 7.70 -14.72
C ALA A 100 -11.82 6.57 -15.49
N GLN A 101 -11.07 5.66 -16.11
CA GLN A 101 -11.61 4.51 -16.87
C GLN A 101 -12.47 3.57 -16.01
N ARG A 102 -12.13 3.42 -14.73
CA ARG A 102 -12.84 2.55 -13.78
C ARG A 102 -13.97 3.26 -13.03
N GLY A 103 -14.18 4.55 -13.26
CA GLY A 103 -15.20 5.33 -12.55
C GLY A 103 -14.89 5.57 -11.06
N TRP A 104 -13.63 5.45 -10.66
CA TRP A 104 -13.20 5.49 -9.24
C TRP A 104 -12.94 6.90 -8.69
N ARG A 105 -13.34 7.96 -9.41
CA ARG A 105 -13.09 9.36 -9.02
C ARG A 105 -13.67 9.73 -7.65
N HIS A 106 -14.75 9.08 -7.25
CA HIS A 106 -15.37 9.26 -5.95
C HIS A 106 -14.52 8.67 -4.78
N TRP A 107 -13.63 7.71 -5.07
CA TRP A 107 -12.69 7.16 -4.09
C TRP A 107 -11.30 7.82 -4.18
N PHE A 108 -10.88 8.18 -5.39
CA PHE A 108 -9.59 8.80 -5.70
C PHE A 108 -9.82 10.10 -6.50
N PRO A 109 -10.02 11.25 -5.83
CA PRO A 109 -10.14 12.54 -6.47
C PRO A 109 -8.91 12.88 -7.33
N GLU A 110 -9.06 13.81 -8.27
CA GLU A 110 -7.96 14.24 -9.13
C GLU A 110 -6.77 14.79 -8.33
N GLY A 111 -5.55 14.39 -8.68
CA GLY A 111 -4.33 14.78 -7.99
C GLY A 111 -4.06 14.01 -6.68
N SER A 112 -5.04 13.23 -6.19
CA SER A 112 -4.89 12.45 -4.97
C SER A 112 -3.86 11.33 -5.10
N VAL A 113 -3.60 10.83 -6.31
CA VAL A 113 -2.59 9.79 -6.56
C VAL A 113 -1.19 10.28 -6.17
N ARG A 114 -0.83 11.49 -6.59
CA ARG A 114 0.47 12.09 -6.25
C ARG A 114 0.58 12.32 -4.74
N ALA A 115 -0.46 12.86 -4.12
CA ALA A 115 -0.49 13.08 -2.67
C ALA A 115 -0.35 11.76 -1.91
N ALA A 116 -1.06 10.72 -2.32
CA ALA A 116 -1.01 9.39 -1.71
C ALA A 116 0.37 8.73 -1.87
N ALA A 117 1.00 8.87 -3.04
CA ALA A 117 2.36 8.36 -3.26
C ALA A 117 3.38 9.04 -2.34
N LEU A 118 3.30 10.36 -2.16
CA LEU A 118 4.17 11.08 -1.23
C LEU A 118 3.91 10.69 0.24
N ALA A 119 2.64 10.53 0.62
CA ALA A 119 2.27 10.06 1.96
C ALA A 119 2.77 8.64 2.22
N HIS A 120 2.70 7.75 1.22
CA HIS A 120 3.22 6.39 1.30
C HIS A 120 4.74 6.38 1.57
N GLU A 121 5.53 7.18 0.83
CA GLU A 121 6.98 7.29 1.08
C GLU A 121 7.28 7.89 2.46
N GLN A 122 6.47 8.84 2.93
CA GLN A 122 6.61 9.42 4.26
C GLN A 122 6.38 8.38 5.38
N ALA A 123 5.41 7.48 5.20
CA ALA A 123 5.17 6.38 6.12
C ALA A 123 6.37 5.41 6.15
N HIS A 124 6.91 5.03 4.99
CA HIS A 124 8.10 4.19 4.91
C HIS A 124 9.29 4.81 5.63
N ALA A 125 9.56 6.09 5.38
CA ALA A 125 10.62 6.82 6.07
C ALA A 125 10.45 6.78 7.60
N TRP A 126 9.22 6.93 8.09
CA TRP A 126 8.91 6.90 9.52
C TRP A 126 9.03 5.50 10.12
N LEU A 127 8.58 4.46 9.41
CA LEU A 127 8.71 3.05 9.81
C LEU A 127 10.17 2.59 9.96
N HIS A 128 11.12 3.29 9.32
CA HIS A 128 12.55 3.03 9.50
C HIS A 128 13.13 3.53 10.83
N HIS A 129 12.44 4.42 11.56
CA HIS A 129 12.88 4.85 12.87
C HIS A 129 12.85 3.67 13.87
N ALA A 130 13.93 3.49 14.62
CA ALA A 130 14.12 2.32 15.48
C ALA A 130 12.99 2.11 16.51
N HIS A 131 12.48 3.19 17.11
CA HIS A 131 11.38 3.11 18.08
C HIS A 131 10.06 2.74 17.40
N VAL A 132 9.73 3.37 16.26
CA VAL A 132 8.53 3.05 15.45
C VAL A 132 8.57 1.60 14.99
N ARG A 133 9.72 1.15 14.45
CA ARG A 133 9.88 -0.25 14.00
C ARG A 133 9.69 -1.25 15.14
N ALA A 134 10.15 -0.92 16.34
CA ALA A 134 9.98 -1.77 17.51
C ALA A 134 8.51 -1.83 17.96
N GLU A 135 7.81 -0.70 17.96
CA GLU A 135 6.38 -0.63 18.25
C GLU A 135 5.55 -1.40 17.22
N PHE A 136 5.86 -1.21 15.92
CA PHE A 136 5.18 -1.88 14.84
C PHE A 136 5.29 -3.41 14.94
N LYS A 137 6.48 -3.95 15.21
CA LYS A 137 6.68 -5.38 15.47
C LYS A 137 5.86 -5.90 16.65
N ARG A 138 5.70 -5.09 17.70
CA ARG A 138 4.86 -5.45 18.86
C ARG A 138 3.39 -5.48 18.47
N ALA A 139 2.92 -4.51 17.68
CA ALA A 139 1.56 -4.43 17.18
C ALA A 139 1.20 -5.65 16.32
N LEU A 140 2.11 -6.08 15.44
CA LEU A 140 1.93 -7.30 14.63
C LEU A 140 1.94 -8.59 15.46
N GLY A 141 2.53 -8.57 16.65
CA GLY A 141 2.50 -9.68 17.60
C GLY A 141 3.27 -10.94 17.17
N HIS A 142 3.99 -10.92 16.04
CA HIS A 142 4.75 -12.08 15.57
C HIS A 142 5.95 -12.34 16.50
N THR A 143 5.86 -13.42 17.28
CA THR A 143 6.86 -13.76 18.29
C THR A 143 7.94 -14.66 17.70
N ALA A 144 9.20 -14.22 17.73
CA ALA A 144 10.36 -15.00 17.31
C ALA A 144 10.87 -15.91 18.45
N LEU A 145 10.92 -15.37 19.67
CA LEU A 145 11.42 -16.07 20.84
C LEU A 145 10.64 -15.64 22.08
N ARG A 146 10.42 -16.60 22.98
CA ARG A 146 9.87 -16.34 24.31
C ARG A 146 10.84 -16.85 25.37
N LEU A 147 11.25 -15.97 26.28
CA LEU A 147 12.06 -16.32 27.45
C LEU A 147 11.28 -15.92 28.71
N GLY A 148 10.56 -16.88 29.29
CA GLY A 148 9.63 -16.65 30.39
C GLY A 148 8.51 -15.68 30.02
N ARG A 149 8.46 -14.53 30.71
CA ARG A 149 7.52 -13.43 30.44
C ARG A 149 7.97 -12.51 29.30
N ARG A 150 9.24 -12.55 28.89
CA ARG A 150 9.78 -11.68 27.85
C ARG A 150 9.51 -12.26 26.46
N ARG A 151 9.13 -11.41 25.52
CA ARG A 151 8.89 -11.74 24.11
C ARG A 151 9.82 -10.94 23.22
N LEU A 152 10.45 -11.62 22.27
CA LEU A 152 11.16 -11.02 21.16
C LEU A 152 10.27 -11.09 19.93
N TYR A 153 10.05 -9.95 19.28
CA TYR A 153 9.16 -9.85 18.12
C TYR A 153 9.96 -9.86 16.81
N ALA A 154 9.50 -10.68 15.86
CA ALA A 154 10.05 -10.77 14.52
C ALA A 154 9.39 -9.75 13.58
N HIS A 155 10.03 -9.53 12.44
CA HIS A 155 9.45 -8.79 11.33
C HIS A 155 8.48 -9.70 10.56
N VAL A 156 7.44 -9.10 9.98
CA VAL A 156 6.52 -9.74 9.03
C VAL A 156 6.74 -9.05 7.70
N ALA A 157 7.18 -9.79 6.68
CA ALA A 157 7.49 -9.24 5.38
C ALA A 157 6.22 -8.66 4.72
N GLY A 158 6.31 -7.48 4.10
CA GLY A 158 5.19 -6.83 3.42
C GLY A 158 4.15 -6.16 4.33
N ALA A 159 4.25 -6.30 5.65
CA ALA A 159 3.34 -5.62 6.58
C ALA A 159 3.57 -4.10 6.62
N ASP A 160 4.81 -3.66 6.39
CA ASP A 160 5.18 -2.25 6.22
C ASP A 160 4.48 -1.61 5.02
N GLU A 161 4.38 -2.31 3.89
CA GLU A 161 3.64 -1.84 2.71
C GLU A 161 2.15 -1.62 3.03
N LEU A 162 1.53 -2.54 3.77
CA LEU A 162 0.13 -2.38 4.21
C LEU A 162 -0.04 -1.17 5.12
N ALA A 163 0.86 -0.99 6.08
CA ALA A 163 0.83 0.15 6.99
C ALA A 163 1.02 1.48 6.24
N ALA A 164 1.93 1.52 5.25
CA ALA A 164 2.16 2.69 4.40
C ALA A 164 0.94 3.02 3.53
N HIS A 165 0.27 2.02 2.94
CA HIS A 165 -0.97 2.22 2.21
C HIS A 165 -2.12 2.72 3.10
N ALA A 166 -2.27 2.16 4.30
CA ALA A 166 -3.30 2.60 5.24
C ALA A 166 -3.07 4.03 5.74
N TYR A 167 -1.80 4.41 5.98
CA TYR A 167 -1.45 5.81 6.26
C TYR A 167 -1.79 6.72 5.10
N ALA A 168 -1.37 6.39 3.87
CA ALA A 168 -1.64 7.21 2.69
C ALA A 168 -3.14 7.40 2.45
N ARG A 169 -3.95 6.35 2.66
CA ARG A 169 -5.41 6.43 2.62
C ARG A 169 -5.94 7.45 3.62
N ALA A 170 -5.53 7.33 4.89
CA ALA A 170 -6.01 8.19 5.96
C ALA A 170 -5.55 9.65 5.77
N ALA A 171 -4.27 9.88 5.47
CA ALA A 171 -3.68 11.20 5.28
C ALA A 171 -4.27 11.96 4.09
N CYS A 172 -4.69 11.25 3.04
CA CYS A 172 -5.29 11.85 1.85
C CYS A 172 -6.83 11.78 1.82
N GLY A 173 -7.47 11.23 2.86
CA GLY A 173 -8.94 11.12 2.93
C GLY A 173 -9.55 10.28 1.82
N LEU A 174 -8.87 9.21 1.38
CA LEU A 174 -9.31 8.40 0.25
C LEU A 174 -10.42 7.42 0.65
N GLY A 175 -11.39 7.23 -0.25
CA GLY A 175 -12.48 6.27 -0.04
C GLY A 175 -11.98 4.83 0.06
N ARG A 176 -10.92 4.50 -0.68
CA ARG A 176 -10.31 3.15 -0.76
C ARG A 176 -8.81 3.20 -0.57
N SER A 177 -8.23 2.09 -0.15
CA SER A 177 -6.79 1.93 -0.02
C SER A 177 -6.08 2.12 -1.37
N PRO A 178 -4.96 2.88 -1.43
CA PRO A 178 -4.10 2.92 -2.63
C PRO A 178 -3.60 1.55 -3.08
N LEU A 179 -3.65 0.52 -2.22
CA LEU A 179 -3.34 -0.86 -2.59
C LEU A 179 -4.22 -1.37 -3.76
N LEU A 180 -5.49 -0.98 -3.82
CA LEU A 180 -6.39 -1.28 -4.93
C LEU A 180 -5.83 -0.73 -6.26
N LEU A 181 -5.30 0.49 -6.23
CA LEU A 181 -4.71 1.11 -7.40
C LEU A 181 -3.41 0.42 -7.83
N THR A 182 -2.56 0.06 -6.86
CA THR A 182 -1.32 -0.71 -7.11
C THR A 182 -1.62 -2.04 -7.80
N GLU A 183 -2.61 -2.82 -7.30
CA GLU A 183 -3.00 -4.09 -7.91
C GLU A 183 -3.54 -3.89 -9.34
N ALA A 184 -4.43 -2.91 -9.52
CA ALA A 184 -5.05 -2.64 -10.82
C ALA A 184 -4.01 -2.17 -11.87
N LEU A 185 -3.00 -1.40 -11.46
CA LEU A 185 -1.87 -1.03 -12.31
C LEU A 185 -1.03 -2.24 -12.70
N ALA A 186 -0.67 -3.09 -11.74
CA ALA A 186 0.12 -4.30 -11.99
C ALA A 186 -0.59 -5.25 -12.97
N ALA A 187 -1.90 -5.43 -12.82
CA ALA A 187 -2.72 -6.20 -13.75
C ALA A 187 -2.70 -5.61 -15.17
N ALA A 188 -2.93 -4.30 -15.30
CA ALA A 188 -2.94 -3.61 -16.59
C ALA A 188 -1.56 -3.65 -17.31
N CYS A 189 -0.45 -3.55 -16.57
CA CYS A 189 0.89 -3.68 -17.14
C CYS A 189 1.15 -5.10 -17.64
N SER A 190 0.71 -6.11 -16.89
CA SER A 190 0.86 -7.52 -17.27
C SER A 190 0.05 -7.88 -18.54
N GLU A 191 -1.14 -7.31 -18.70
CA GLU A 191 -1.96 -7.45 -19.91
C GLU A 191 -1.27 -6.86 -21.15
N ASN A 192 -0.68 -5.68 -21.01
CA ASN A 192 0.07 -5.03 -22.10
C ASN A 192 1.34 -5.81 -22.50
N GLN A 193 2.00 -6.50 -21.56
CA GLN A 193 3.17 -7.33 -21.87
C GLN A 193 2.79 -8.63 -22.61
N ARG A 194 1.61 -9.19 -22.33
CA ARG A 194 1.09 -10.41 -22.97
C ARG A 194 0.57 -10.17 -24.40
N CYS A 195 0.33 -8.91 -24.79
CA CYS A 195 -0.06 -8.54 -26.15
C CYS A 195 1.13 -7.86 -26.86
N PRO A 196 2.06 -8.62 -27.49
CA PRO A 196 3.02 -8.01 -28.39
C PRO A 196 2.24 -7.40 -29.56
N LYS A 197 2.25 -6.08 -29.70
CA LYS A 197 1.73 -5.39 -30.89
C LYS A 197 2.31 -6.08 -32.12
N ALA A 198 1.45 -6.71 -32.92
CA ALA A 198 1.80 -7.12 -34.27
C ALA A 198 2.37 -5.89 -34.97
N ARG A 199 3.67 -5.96 -35.29
CA ARG A 199 4.37 -4.92 -36.03
C ARG A 199 3.62 -4.80 -37.36
N SER A 200 2.93 -3.68 -37.54
CA SER A 200 2.36 -3.32 -38.83
C SER A 200 3.52 -2.99 -39.76
N ASP A 201 4.03 -3.99 -40.46
CA ASP A 201 4.84 -3.75 -41.64
C ASP A 201 3.89 -3.24 -42.73
N ARG A 202 3.92 -1.92 -42.87
CA ARG A 202 3.29 -1.19 -43.95
C ARG A 202 4.18 -1.35 -45.18
N TRP A 203 3.63 -2.02 -46.19
CA TRP A 203 3.88 -1.92 -47.63
C TRP A 203 4.97 -0.95 -48.11
N VAL A 204 5.92 -1.47 -48.89
CA VAL A 204 6.58 -0.74 -49.97
C VAL A 204 6.54 -1.61 -51.22
N SER A 205 5.81 -1.08 -52.22
CA SER A 205 5.79 -1.31 -53.68
C SER A 205 5.98 -2.71 -54.27
#